data_AF-A0A2T6E6U5-F1
#
_entry.id   AF-A0A2T6E6U5-F1
#
_cell.length_a   1.000
_cell.length_b   1.000
_cell.length_c   1.000
_cell.angle_alpha   90.00
_cell.angle_beta   90.00
_cell.angle_gamma   90.00
#
_symmetry.space_group_name_H-M   'P 1'
#
loop_
_entity.id
_entity.type
_entity.pdbx_description
1 polymer ?
#
loop_
_entity_poly.entity_id
_entity_poly.type
_entity_poly.pdbx_seq_one_letter_code
_entity_poly.pdbx_strand_id
1 'polypeptide(L)'
;MSLTSLKNPLFAGVIAVALTAPVLAEDLDTDEAMASYGIGYGFANGLVQQTQGVELDAEALEAGLRAAMAGEESELSNAQINAAIEALQQQLQAQQSTPEEGN
;
A
#
# COMPACT_ATOMS: atom_id res chain seq x y z
N MET A 1 59.47 -33.85 -8.83
CA MET A 1 59.24 -34.48 -7.51
C MET A 1 58.39 -33.54 -6.69
N SER A 2 57.41 -34.09 -5.98
CA SER A 2 56.20 -33.43 -5.54
C SER A 2 56.33 -32.72 -4.17
N LEU A 3 55.33 -31.85 -3.93
CA LEU A 3 54.71 -31.45 -2.64
C LEU A 3 55.31 -30.28 -1.85
N THR A 4 54.50 -29.21 -1.71
CA THR A 4 53.93 -28.65 -0.46
C THR A 4 53.23 -27.32 -0.83
N SER A 5 51.94 -27.27 -1.13
CA SER A 5 50.74 -27.17 -0.26
C SER A 5 50.63 -25.90 0.63
N LEU A 6 49.66 -25.06 0.25
CA LEU A 6 48.69 -24.31 1.07
C LEU A 6 49.14 -23.19 2.04
N LYS A 7 48.76 -21.96 1.70
CA LYS A 7 48.36 -20.90 2.65
C LYS A 7 47.31 -20.00 1.95
N ASN A 8 46.05 -20.46 1.83
CA ASN A 8 44.89 -20.04 2.64
C ASN A 8 44.44 -18.57 2.44
N PRO A 9 43.15 -18.24 2.62
CA PRO A 9 42.08 -18.54 1.68
C PRO A 9 41.20 -17.29 1.38
N LEU A 10 40.51 -17.31 0.24
CA LEU A 10 39.09 -16.99 0.09
C LEU A 10 38.37 -15.90 0.94
N PHE A 11 37.60 -15.11 0.19
CA PHE A 11 36.31 -14.48 0.52
C PHE A 11 36.28 -13.26 1.47
N ALA A 12 36.01 -12.10 0.88
CA ALA A 12 35.30 -11.00 1.54
C ALA A 12 34.21 -10.45 0.58
N GLY A 13 33.25 -11.30 0.25
CA GLY A 13 31.98 -10.87 -0.34
C GLY A 13 31.03 -10.53 0.81
N VAL A 14 30.85 -9.24 1.08
CA VAL A 14 29.80 -8.78 1.99
C VAL A 14 28.48 -8.88 1.22
N ILE A 15 27.80 -10.02 1.32
CA ILE A 15 26.39 -10.10 0.95
C ILE A 15 25.62 -9.44 2.10
N ALA A 16 25.21 -8.19 1.91
CA ALA A 16 24.18 -7.59 2.73
C ALA A 16 22.86 -8.30 2.39
N VAL A 17 22.54 -9.36 3.14
CA VAL A 17 21.22 -9.96 3.12
C VAL A 17 20.29 -8.93 3.76
N ALA A 18 19.54 -8.19 2.94
CA ALA A 18 18.37 -7.49 3.41
C ALA A 18 17.42 -8.55 3.97
N LEU A 19 17.25 -8.54 5.30
CA LEU A 19 16.24 -9.36 5.98
C LEU A 19 14.88 -8.86 5.52
N THR A 20 14.34 -9.47 4.46
CA THR A 20 12.91 -9.42 4.18
C THR A 20 12.24 -10.30 5.24
N ALA A 21 12.07 -9.74 6.44
CA ALA A 21 11.18 -10.35 7.41
C ALA A 21 9.80 -10.41 6.75
N PRO A 22 9.10 -11.55 6.79
CA PRO A 22 7.70 -11.56 6.42
C PRO A 22 7.03 -10.57 7.38
N VAL A 23 6.33 -9.58 6.83
CA VAL A 23 5.30 -8.86 7.59
C VAL A 23 4.34 -9.97 8.05
N LEU A 24 4.55 -10.42 9.28
CA LEU A 24 3.66 -11.36 9.94
C LEU A 24 2.32 -10.65 10.02
N ALA A 25 1.25 -11.36 9.67
CA ALA A 25 -0.11 -10.91 9.82
C ALA A 25 -0.25 -10.10 11.13
N GLU A 26 -0.76 -8.87 11.04
CA GLU A 26 -0.96 -8.02 12.21
C GLU A 26 -1.89 -8.75 13.20
N ASP A 27 -1.30 -9.31 14.26
CA ASP A 27 -2.04 -9.90 15.36
C ASP A 27 -2.82 -8.76 16.03
N LEU A 28 -4.15 -8.77 15.87
CA LEU A 28 -5.08 -7.83 16.48
C LEU A 28 -5.30 -8.13 17.97
N ASP A 29 -4.21 -8.45 18.68
CA ASP A 29 -4.24 -8.93 20.06
C ASP A 29 -3.97 -7.82 21.07
N THR A 30 -3.64 -6.61 20.61
CA THR A 30 -3.44 -5.43 21.46
C THR A 30 -4.58 -4.44 21.29
N ASP A 31 -4.89 -3.70 22.37
CA ASP A 31 -5.89 -2.62 22.32
C ASP A 31 -5.56 -1.58 21.24
N GLU A 32 -4.27 -1.28 21.05
CA GLU A 32 -3.78 -0.37 20.02
C GLU A 32 -4.04 -0.90 18.60
N ALA A 33 -3.75 -2.19 18.35
CA ALA A 33 -3.99 -2.81 17.05
C ALA A 33 -5.50 -2.88 16.73
N MET A 34 -6.32 -3.27 17.70
CA MET A 34 -7.79 -3.30 17.55
C MET A 34 -8.37 -1.91 17.28
N ALA A 35 -7.91 -0.89 18.01
CA ALA A 35 -8.36 0.49 17.82
C ALA A 35 -7.98 1.02 16.43
N SER A 36 -6.73 0.78 16.01
CA SER A 36 -6.22 1.22 14.69
C SER A 36 -6.97 0.54 13.55
N TYR A 37 -7.18 -0.77 13.64
CA TYR A 37 -8.00 -1.53 12.69
C TYR A 37 -9.43 -0.97 12.62
N GLY A 38 -10.06 -0.72 13.77
CA GLY A 38 -11.42 -0.17 13.82
C GLY A 38 -11.54 1.20 13.16
N ILE A 39 -10.55 2.08 13.34
CA ILE A 39 -10.48 3.39 12.67
C ILE A 39 -10.35 3.21 11.16
N GLY A 40 -9.41 2.38 10.70
CA GLY A 40 -9.20 2.10 9.28
C GLY A 40 -10.45 1.50 8.61
N TYR A 41 -11.09 0.53 9.27
CA TYR A 41 -12.33 -0.09 8.80
C TYR A 41 -13.48 0.92 8.71
N GLY A 42 -13.64 1.80 9.71
CA GLY A 42 -14.64 2.86 9.69
C GLY A 42 -14.40 3.88 8.56
N PHE A 43 -13.15 4.28 8.38
CA PHE A 43 -12.72 5.18 7.30
C PHE A 43 -13.03 4.57 5.92
N ALA A 44 -12.62 3.32 5.67
CA ALA A 44 -12.83 2.62 4.42
C ALA A 44 -14.33 2.44 4.11
N ASN A 45 -15.15 2.07 5.10
CA ASN A 45 -16.60 1.97 4.92
C ASN A 45 -17.23 3.30 4.52
N GLY A 46 -16.79 4.41 5.13
CA GLY A 46 -17.24 5.74 4.73
C GLY A 46 -16.87 6.05 3.29
N LEU A 47 -15.66 5.68 2.87
CA LEU A 47 -15.15 5.90 1.51
C LEU A 47 -15.94 5.09 0.47
N VAL A 48 -16.11 3.79 0.68
CA VAL A 48 -16.88 2.90 -0.22
C VAL A 48 -18.32 3.37 -0.40
N GLN A 49 -18.95 3.86 0.68
CA GLN A 49 -20.31 4.43 0.60
C GLN A 49 -20.37 5.70 -0.25
N GLN A 50 -19.33 6.53 -0.22
CA GLN A 50 -19.24 7.76 -1.02
C GLN A 50 -18.86 7.48 -2.48
N THR A 51 -18.10 6.42 -2.74
CA THR A 51 -17.64 6.04 -4.07
C THR A 51 -18.43 4.88 -4.67
N GLN A 52 -19.72 4.76 -4.34
CA GLN A 52 -20.58 3.70 -4.86
C GLN A 52 -20.55 3.68 -6.40
N GLY A 53 -20.35 2.49 -6.96
CA GLY A 53 -20.19 2.30 -8.40
C GLY A 53 -18.77 2.60 -8.92
N VAL A 54 -17.81 2.94 -8.06
CA VAL A 54 -16.41 3.04 -8.48
C VAL A 54 -15.54 2.12 -7.63
N GLU A 55 -14.72 1.34 -8.33
CA GLU A 55 -13.75 0.45 -7.69
C GLU A 55 -12.53 1.26 -7.28
N LEU A 56 -12.18 1.16 -5.99
CA LEU A 56 -10.97 1.77 -5.43
C LEU A 56 -9.92 0.68 -5.25
N ASP A 57 -8.68 1.02 -5.59
CA ASP A 57 -7.53 0.15 -5.37
C ASP A 57 -7.12 0.23 -3.89
N ALA A 58 -7.32 -0.87 -3.16
CA ALA A 58 -7.11 -0.92 -1.72
C ALA A 58 -5.62 -0.86 -1.37
N GLU A 59 -4.78 -1.56 -2.14
CA GLU A 59 -3.33 -1.58 -1.99
C GLU A 59 -2.72 -0.20 -2.23
N ALA A 60 -3.19 0.54 -3.24
CA ALA A 60 -2.76 1.90 -3.52
C ALA A 60 -3.21 2.88 -2.43
N LEU A 61 -4.44 2.73 -1.91
CA LEU A 61 -4.96 3.53 -0.80
C LEU A 61 -4.14 3.29 0.48
N GLU A 62 -3.84 2.04 0.79
CA GLU A 62 -3.01 1.63 1.92
C GLU A 62 -1.58 2.18 1.80
N ALA A 63 -0.97 2.10 0.61
CA ALA A 63 0.34 2.65 0.34
C ALA A 63 0.39 4.17 0.58
N GLY A 64 -0.61 4.91 0.07
CA GLY A 64 -0.73 6.35 0.31
C GLY A 64 -0.94 6.70 1.79
N LEU A 65 -1.78 5.94 2.49
CA LEU A 65 -2.01 6.10 3.93
C LEU A 65 -0.72 5.87 4.73
N ARG A 66 -0.01 4.78 4.46
CA ARG A 66 1.24 4.43 5.13
C ARG A 66 2.32 5.49 4.90
N ALA A 67 2.50 5.94 3.65
CA ALA A 67 3.46 6.99 3.31
C ALA A 67 3.16 8.30 4.05
N ALA A 68 1.89 8.72 4.08
CA ALA A 68 1.48 9.92 4.80
C ALA A 68 1.71 9.81 6.32
N MET A 69 1.41 8.66 6.91
CA MET A 69 1.66 8.41 8.34
C MET A 69 3.16 8.38 8.69
N ALA A 70 3.98 7.87 7.77
CA ALA A 70 5.44 7.88 7.89
C ALA A 70 6.07 9.26 7.63
N GLY A 71 5.29 10.23 7.13
CA GLY A 71 5.79 11.55 6.75
C GLY A 71 6.65 11.53 5.48
N GLU A 72 6.46 10.52 4.62
CA GLU A 72 7.16 10.38 3.35
C GLU A 72 6.62 11.37 2.31
N GLU A 73 7.49 11.79 1.40
CA GLU A 73 7.07 12.55 0.23
C GLU A 73 6.31 11.63 -0.73
N SER A 74 5.18 12.10 -1.26
CA SER A 74 4.39 11.30 -2.19
C SER A 74 5.18 11.00 -3.47
N GLU A 75 5.13 9.75 -3.92
CA GLU A 75 5.68 9.34 -5.21
C GLU A 75 4.95 10.01 -6.40
N LEU A 76 3.74 10.54 -6.16
CA LEU A 76 2.97 11.27 -7.13
C LEU A 76 3.05 12.77 -6.86
N SER A 77 3.26 13.55 -7.92
CA SER A 77 3.12 15.00 -7.83
C SER A 77 1.66 15.39 -7.53
N ASN A 78 1.47 16.52 -6.86
CA ASN A 78 0.13 17.07 -6.60
C ASN A 78 -0.71 17.23 -7.88
N ALA A 79 -0.08 17.54 -9.01
CA ALA A 79 -0.76 17.65 -10.30
C ALA A 79 -1.33 16.30 -10.77
N GLN A 80 -0.57 15.21 -10.60
CA GLN A 80 -1.03 13.86 -10.95
C GLN A 80 -2.17 13.40 -10.04
N ILE A 81 -2.04 13.66 -8.74
CA ILE A 81 -3.09 13.35 -7.75
C ILE A 81 -4.39 14.10 -8.09
N ASN A 82 -4.30 15.41 -8.32
CA ASN A 82 -5.47 16.23 -8.64
C ASN A 82 -6.15 15.76 -9.94
N ALA A 83 -5.38 15.50 -10.99
CA ALA A 83 -5.93 15.00 -12.26
C ALA A 83 -6.64 13.65 -12.10
N ALA A 84 -6.07 12.73 -11.29
CA ALA A 84 -6.68 11.44 -11.01
C ALA A 84 -7.98 11.58 -10.20
N ILE A 85 -7.99 12.47 -9.20
CA ILE A 85 -9.18 12.76 -8.39
C ILE A 85 -10.30 13.38 -9.25
N GLU A 86 -9.97 14.31 -10.14
CA GLU A 86 -10.95 14.90 -11.07
C GLU A 86 -11.56 13.85 -11.99
N ALA A 87 -10.75 12.94 -12.54
CA ALA A 87 -11.23 11.83 -13.36
C ALA A 87 -12.17 10.90 -12.57
N LEU A 88 -11.80 10.58 -11.32
CA LEU A 88 -12.64 9.78 -10.42
C LEU A 88 -13.99 10.45 -10.15
N GLN A 89 -14.00 11.75 -9.90
CA GLN A 89 -15.22 12.53 -9.67
C GLN A 89 -16.13 12.55 -10.90
N GLN A 90 -15.57 12.66 -12.10
CA GLN A 90 -16.34 12.58 -13.35
C GLN A 90 -16.99 11.21 -13.51
N GLN A 91 -16.27 10.13 -13.18
CA GLN A 91 -16.82 8.78 -13.21
C GLN A 91 -17.98 8.61 -12.22
N LEU A 92 -17.83 9.10 -10.99
CA LEU A 92 -18.91 9.08 -9.99
C LEU A 92 -20.16 9.81 -10.49
N GLN A 93 -20.00 10.99 -11.10
CA GLN A 93 -21.12 11.74 -11.69
C GLN A 93 -21.80 10.97 -12.83
N ALA A 94 -21.03 10.30 -13.69
CA ALA A 94 -21.59 9.49 -14.78
C ALA A 94 -22.42 8.30 -14.26
N GLN A 95 -21.94 7.65 -13.19
CA GLN A 95 -22.63 6.55 -12.53
C GLN A 95 -23.95 7.01 -11.88
N GLN A 96 -23.97 8.20 -11.26
CA GLN A 96 -25.18 8.79 -10.67
C GLN A 96 -26.20 9.30 -11.71
N SER A 97 -25.75 9.61 -12.92
CA SER A 97 -26.57 10.18 -14.00
C SER A 97 -27.16 9.13 -14.93
N THR A 98 -26.86 7.85 -14.72
CA THR A 98 -27.50 6.74 -15.44
C THR A 98 -28.72 6.33 -14.62
N PRO A 99 -29.93 6.87 -14.88
CA PRO A 99 -31.14 6.29 -14.30
C PRO A 99 -31.20 4.83 -14.73
N GLU A 100 -31.41 3.93 -13.77
CA GLU A 100 -31.67 2.53 -14.04
C GLU A 100 -32.95 2.43 -14.88
N GLU A 101 -32.81 2.46 -16.20
CA GLU A 101 -33.87 2.10 -17.13
C GLU A 101 -34.06 0.58 -17.08
N GLY A 102 -34.97 0.15 -16.21
CA GLY A 102 -35.79 -1.05 -16.40
C GLY A 102 -35.32 -2.34 -15.72
N ASN A 103 -36.07 -2.80 -14.71
CA ASN A 103 -37.09 -3.86 -14.81
C ASN A 103 -37.98 -3.88 -13.57
#